data_AF-A0A3D5Z769-F1
#
_entry.id   AF-A0A3D5Z769-F1
#
_cell.length_a   1.000
_cell.length_b   1.000
_cell.length_c   1.000
_cell.angle_alpha   90.00
_cell.angle_beta   90.00
_cell.angle_gamma   90.00
#
_symmetry.space_group_name_H-M   'P 1'
#
loop_
_entity.id
_entity.type
_entity.pdbx_description
1 polymer ?
#
loop_
_entity_poly.entity_id
_entity_poly.type
_entity_poly.pdbx_seq_one_letter_code
_entity_poly.pdbx_strand_id
1 'polypeptide(L)'
;MIELIEININNPFNNDLITIDYLNKIATINNQSYNVKPGYLNYITHTLTYWQNEYGTKNGIDIEEFTIKVYDNNKKITIFHGKGVYPSNYQEFKTIIKEPNYE
;
A
#
# COMPACT_ATOMS: atom_id res chain seq x y z
N MET A 1 -1.86 -8.61 -13.66
CA MET A 1 -2.25 -7.20 -13.49
C MET A 1 -2.69 -7.04 -12.04
N ILE A 2 -2.27 -5.99 -11.34
CA ILE A 2 -2.68 -5.76 -9.94
C ILE A 2 -4.17 -5.38 -9.95
N GLU A 3 -4.93 -5.98 -9.05
CA GLU A 3 -6.36 -5.71 -8.86
C GLU A 3 -6.58 -4.88 -7.60
N LEU A 4 -6.00 -5.32 -6.49
CA LEU A 4 -6.16 -4.69 -5.18
C LEU A 4 -4.82 -4.68 -4.44
N ILE A 5 -4.55 -3.60 -3.72
CA ILE A 5 -3.52 -3.55 -2.69
C ILE A 5 -4.16 -3.24 -1.36
N GLU A 6 -3.72 -3.94 -0.31
CA GLU A 6 -4.05 -3.64 1.07
C GLU A 6 -2.74 -3.37 1.83
N ILE A 7 -2.64 -2.22 2.47
CA ILE A 7 -1.53 -1.87 3.38
C ILE A 7 -2.15 -1.69 4.76
N ASN A 8 -1.68 -2.49 5.70
CA ASN A 8 -2.04 -2.39 7.10
C ASN A 8 -0.80 -2.00 7.89
N ILE A 9 -0.82 -0.79 8.44
CA ILE A 9 0.17 -0.31 9.40
C ILE A 9 -0.46 -0.47 10.77
N ASN A 10 0.05 -1.39 11.60
CA ASN A 10 -0.43 -1.59 12.96
C ASN A 10 0.72 -1.48 13.95
N ASN A 11 0.97 -0.27 14.44
CA ASN A 11 2.00 -0.01 15.44
C ASN A 11 1.49 0.93 16.55
N PRO A 12 2.20 1.07 17.69
CA PRO A 12 1.74 1.88 18.83
C PRO A 12 1.49 3.36 18.53
N PHE A 13 2.07 3.91 17.47
CA PHE A 13 2.00 5.33 17.10
C PHE A 13 1.07 5.60 15.92
N ASN A 14 0.74 4.59 15.12
CA ASN A 14 -0.07 4.74 13.92
C ASN A 14 -0.85 3.45 13.61
N ASN A 15 -2.13 3.62 13.32
CA ASN A 15 -2.99 2.56 12.80
C ASN A 15 -3.61 3.07 11.50
N ASP A 16 -3.07 2.60 10.37
CA ASP A 16 -3.56 2.95 9.05
C ASP A 16 -3.95 1.69 8.28
N LEU A 17 -5.15 1.72 7.70
CA LEU A 17 -5.59 0.77 6.70
C LEU A 17 -5.77 1.51 5.38
N ILE A 18 -4.92 1.17 4.40
CA ILE A 18 -5.00 1.69 3.04
C ILE A 18 -5.43 0.56 2.11
N THR A 19 -6.44 0.79 1.29
CA THR A 19 -6.80 -0.09 0.17
C THR A 19 -6.69 0.68 -1.14
N ILE A 20 -6.23 0.03 -2.20
CA ILE A 20 -6.10 0.64 -3.53
C ILE A 20 -6.70 -0.33 -4.54
N ASP A 21 -7.87 0.01 -5.04
CA ASP A 21 -8.56 -0.69 -6.11
C ASP A 21 -8.07 -0.15 -7.45
N TYR A 22 -7.30 -0.96 -8.18
CA TYR A 22 -6.73 -0.57 -9.46
C TYR A 22 -7.76 -0.51 -10.58
N LEU A 23 -8.84 -1.31 -10.48
CA LEU A 23 -9.89 -1.37 -11.49
C LEU A 23 -10.78 -0.13 -11.42
N ASN A 24 -11.26 0.18 -10.22
CA ASN A 24 -12.11 1.35 -9.97
C ASN A 24 -11.31 2.63 -9.79
N LYS A 25 -9.98 2.53 -9.65
CA LYS A 25 -9.06 3.65 -9.43
C LYS A 25 -9.42 4.45 -8.18
N ILE A 26 -9.68 3.73 -7.09
CA ILE A 26 -10.06 4.30 -5.81
C ILE A 26 -9.04 3.84 -4.77
N ALA A 27 -8.50 4.79 -4.02
CA ALA A 27 -7.74 4.50 -2.81
C ALA A 27 -8.57 4.89 -1.59
N THR A 28 -8.63 4.03 -0.58
CA THR A 28 -9.28 4.33 0.69
C THR A 28 -8.23 4.32 1.79
N ILE A 29 -8.18 5.37 2.61
CA ILE A 29 -7.32 5.47 3.79
C ILE A 29 -8.22 5.67 5.00
N ASN A 30 -8.23 4.74 5.95
CA ASN A 30 -9.03 4.82 7.19
C ASN A 30 -10.49 5.22 6.91
N ASN A 31 -11.13 4.54 5.95
CA ASN A 31 -12.51 4.77 5.49
C ASN A 31 -12.77 6.08 4.70
N GLN A 32 -11.74 6.85 4.35
CA GLN A 32 -11.85 8.00 3.45
C GLN A 32 -11.37 7.61 2.05
N SER A 33 -12.23 7.78 1.04
CA SER A 33 -11.94 7.39 -0.35
C SER A 33 -11.48 8.57 -1.20
N TYR A 34 -10.51 8.29 -2.09
CA TYR A 34 -9.87 9.23 -3.00
C TYR A 34 -9.82 8.61 -4.40
N ASN A 35 -10.13 9.40 -5.43
CA ASN A 35 -9.94 8.97 -6.81
C ASN A 35 -8.44 8.98 -7.16
N VAL A 36 -7.99 8.01 -7.94
CA VAL A 36 -6.57 7.84 -8.31
C VAL A 36 -6.40 8.03 -9.82
N LYS A 37 -5.60 9.01 -10.25
CA LYS A 37 -5.28 9.15 -11.69
C LYS A 37 -4.36 8.00 -12.15
N PRO A 38 -4.41 7.59 -13.43
CA PRO A 38 -3.57 6.50 -13.95
C PRO A 38 -2.05 6.68 -13.71
N GLY A 39 -1.55 7.92 -13.73
CA GLY A 39 -0.13 8.21 -13.44
C GLY A 39 0.29 7.82 -12.02
N TYR A 40 -0.61 7.92 -11.05
CA TYR A 40 -0.34 7.50 -9.67
C TYR A 40 -0.31 5.99 -9.51
N LEU A 41 -1.07 5.23 -10.31
CA LEU A 41 -0.99 3.76 -10.29
C LEU A 41 0.41 3.26 -10.66
N ASN A 42 1.10 3.96 -11.56
CA ASN A 42 2.50 3.66 -11.88
C ASN A 42 3.42 3.95 -10.70
N TYR A 43 3.25 5.10 -10.04
CA TYR A 43 3.99 5.46 -8.83
C TYR A 43 3.77 4.42 -7.71
N ILE A 44 2.51 4.05 -7.44
CA ILE A 44 2.16 3.04 -6.42
C ILE A 44 2.85 1.71 -6.73
N THR A 45 2.81 1.26 -7.98
CA THR A 45 3.47 0.02 -8.39
C THR A 45 5.00 0.08 -8.19
N HIS A 46 5.61 1.23 -8.49
CA HIS A 46 7.04 1.44 -8.30
C HIS A 46 7.41 1.43 -6.81
N THR A 47 6.67 2.15 -5.97
CA THR A 47 6.86 2.19 -4.51
C THR A 47 6.69 0.81 -3.88
N LEU A 48 5.69 0.03 -4.32
CA LEU A 48 5.50 -1.36 -3.86
C LEU A 48 6.67 -2.26 -4.25
N THR A 49 7.17 -2.13 -5.48
CA THR A 49 8.35 -2.89 -5.94
C THR A 49 9.58 -2.53 -5.11
N TYR A 50 9.75 -1.25 -4.80
CA TYR A 50 10.82 -0.77 -3.93
C TYR A 50 10.72 -1.38 -2.53
N TRP A 51 9.56 -1.31 -1.88
CA TRP A 51 9.35 -1.92 -0.56
C TRP A 51 9.53 -3.44 -0.58
N GLN A 52 9.05 -4.12 -1.63
CA GLN A 52 9.26 -5.55 -1.80
C GLN A 52 10.76 -5.89 -1.86
N ASN A 53 11.57 -5.08 -2.54
CA ASN A 53 13.01 -5.28 -2.62
C ASN A 53 13.72 -4.98 -1.30
N GLU A 54 13.28 -3.94 -0.57
CA GLU A 54 13.89 -3.51 0.69
C GLU A 54 13.61 -4.50 1.84
N TYR A 55 12.36 -4.96 1.98
CA TYR A 55 11.93 -5.77 3.12
C TYR A 55 11.82 -7.26 2.79
N GLY A 56 11.80 -7.61 1.49
CA GLY A 56 11.65 -8.97 1.01
C GLY A 56 10.23 -9.51 1.15
N THR A 57 10.08 -10.80 0.83
CA THR A 57 8.86 -11.57 1.09
C THR A 57 9.17 -12.52 2.24
N LYS A 58 8.35 -12.52 3.29
CA LYS A 58 8.48 -13.41 4.44
C LYS A 58 7.13 -14.04 4.76
N ASN A 59 7.15 -15.29 5.21
CA ASN A 59 5.98 -15.96 5.75
C ASN A 59 6.08 -15.91 7.28
N GLY A 60 5.20 -15.15 7.94
CA GLY A 60 5.17 -15.01 9.39
C GLY A 60 4.80 -13.59 9.82
N ILE A 61 4.23 -13.42 11.01
CA ILE A 61 3.92 -12.13 11.61
C ILE A 61 4.89 -11.96 12.79
N ASP A 62 5.95 -11.16 12.64
CA ASP A 62 6.66 -10.66 13.82
C ASP A 62 5.89 -9.47 14.42
N ILE A 63 6.06 -9.24 15.73
CA ILE A 63 5.07 -8.58 16.59
C ILE A 63 5.05 -7.03 16.46
N GLU A 64 5.76 -6.42 15.50
CA GLU A 64 5.67 -4.97 15.21
C GLU A 64 5.87 -4.71 13.72
N GLU A 65 4.88 -5.13 12.93
CA GLU A 65 4.97 -5.16 11.47
C GLU A 65 3.85 -4.40 10.79
N PHE A 66 4.23 -3.64 9.76
CA PHE A 66 3.30 -3.35 8.69
C PHE A 66 3.16 -4.59 7.79
N THR A 67 1.96 -4.81 7.29
CA THR A 67 1.65 -5.86 6.31
C THR A 67 1.17 -5.21 5.02
N ILE A 68 1.71 -5.65 3.89
CA ILE A 68 1.25 -5.22 2.57
C ILE A 68 0.85 -6.46 1.80
N LYS A 69 -0.36 -6.47 1.26
CA LYS A 69 -0.88 -7.53 0.41
C LYS A 69 -1.17 -6.96 -0.97
N VAL A 70 -0.64 -7.61 -1.99
CA VAL A 70 -0.90 -7.28 -3.39
C VAL A 70 -1.63 -8.44 -4.02
N TYR A 71 -2.86 -8.18 -4.45
CA TYR A 71 -3.74 -9.14 -5.12
C TYR A 71 -3.63 -8.93 -6.63
N ASP A 72 -3.23 -9.97 -7.34
CA ASP A 72 -3.30 -9.97 -8.79
C ASP A 72 -4.66 -10.49 -9.28
N ASN A 73 -4.94 -10.20 -10.56
CA ASN A 73 -6.15 -10.65 -11.25
C ASN A 73 -6.32 -12.19 -11.35
N ASN A 74 -5.31 -12.97 -10.96
CA ASN A 74 -5.35 -14.43 -10.88
C ASN A 74 -5.56 -14.92 -9.43
N LYS A 75 -5.92 -14.02 -8.51
CA LYS A 75 -6.06 -14.29 -7.07
C LYS A 75 -4.76 -14.73 -6.39
N LYS A 76 -3.59 -14.50 -7.01
CA LYS A 76 -2.32 -14.67 -6.32
C LYS A 76 -2.12 -13.49 -5.38
N ILE A 77 -1.67 -13.81 -4.18
CA ILE A 77 -1.42 -12.83 -3.13
C ILE A 77 0.09 -12.80 -2.90
N THR A 78 0.68 -11.63 -3.09
CA THR A 78 2.03 -11.35 -2.63
C THR A 78 1.95 -10.60 -1.31
N ILE A 79 2.63 -11.10 -0.28
CA ILE A 79 2.60 -10.50 1.05
C ILE A 79 4.01 -10.00 1.40
N PHE A 80 4.10 -8.75 1.81
CA PHE A 80 5.31 -8.12 2.35
C PHE A 80 5.11 -7.82 3.83
N HIS A 81 6.16 -8.08 4.59
CA HIS A 81 6.25 -7.80 6.02
C HIS A 81 7.51 -6.98 6.25
N GLY A 82 7.45 -5.99 7.12
CA GLY A 82 8.63 -5.25 7.53
C GLY A 82 8.54 -4.83 8.99
N LYS A 83 9.68 -4.89 9.67
CA LYS A 83 9.81 -4.50 11.08
C LYS A 83 9.93 -2.98 11.19
N GLY A 84 9.09 -2.35 12.02
CA GLY A 84 9.14 -0.91 12.28
C GLY A 84 7.79 -0.22 12.14
N VAL A 85 7.79 1.11 12.22
CA VAL A 85 6.55 1.93 12.25
C VAL A 85 5.83 1.87 10.88
N TYR A 86 6.54 2.03 9.77
CA TYR A 86 5.99 1.96 8.40
C TYR A 86 7.14 1.83 7.38
N PRO A 87 6.88 1.50 6.10
CA PRO A 87 7.91 1.47 5.06
C PRO A 87 8.59 2.83 4.81
N SER A 88 9.80 2.83 4.27
CA SER A 88 10.49 4.03 3.78
C SER A 88 9.59 4.84 2.83
N ASN A 89 9.56 6.17 2.96
CA ASN A 89 8.73 7.11 2.17
C ASN A 89 7.20 6.92 2.29
N TYR A 90 6.71 6.18 3.30
CA TYR A 90 5.28 5.95 3.53
C TYR A 90 4.45 7.23 3.66
N GLN A 91 4.98 8.27 4.33
CA GLN A 91 4.27 9.54 4.50
C GLN A 91 4.09 10.30 3.18
N GLU A 92 5.11 10.27 2.31
CA GLU A 92 5.03 10.84 0.96
C GLU A 92 3.99 10.07 0.13
N PHE A 93 4.04 8.74 0.16
CA PHE A 93 3.04 7.88 -0.47
C PHE A 93 1.60 8.20 -0.03
N LYS A 94 1.38 8.34 1.29
CA LYS A 94 0.07 8.70 1.86
C LYS A 94 -0.37 10.10 1.42
N THR A 95 0.56 11.05 1.35
CA THR A 95 0.29 12.42 0.90
C THR A 95 -0.16 12.41 -0.56
N ILE A 96 0.59 11.73 -1.42
CA ILE A 96 0.28 11.57 -2.84
C ILE A 96 -1.11 10.96 -3.08
N ILE A 97 -1.51 9.96 -2.30
CA ILE A 97 -2.87 9.39 -2.41
C ILE A 97 -3.95 10.42 -2.04
N LYS A 98 -3.68 11.28 -1.07
CA LYS A 98 -4.62 12.28 -0.55
C LYS A 98 -4.64 13.57 -1.35
N GLU A 99 -3.62 13.84 -2.16
CA GLU A 99 -3.53 15.08 -2.90
C GLU A 99 -4.78 15.26 -3.80
N PRO A 100 -5.49 16.41 -3.69
CA PRO A 100 -6.56 16.71 -4.60
C PRO A 100 -5.99 16.77 -6.00
N ASN A 101 -6.45 15.85 -6.83
CA ASN A 101 -6.00 15.72 -8.21
C ASN A 101 -6.50 16.92 -9.03
N TYR A 102 -5.84 18.07 -8.97
CA TYR A 102 -6.12 19.18 -9.88
C TYR A 102 -5.82 18.73 -11.32
N GLU A 103 -6.75 19.05 -12.22
CA GLU A 103 -6.68 18.76 -13.67
C GLU A 103 -5.59 19.55 -14.37
#